data_AF-A0A1E8BMI7-F1
#
_entry.id   AF-A0A1E8BMI7-F1
#
_cell.length_a   1.000
_cell.length_b   1.000
_cell.length_c   1.000
_cell.angle_alpha   90.00
_cell.angle_beta   90.00
_cell.angle_gamma   90.00
#
_symmetry.space_group_name_H-M   'P 1'
#
loop_
_entity.id
_entity.type
_entity.pdbx_description
1 polymer ?
#
loop_
_entity_poly.entity_id
_entity_poly.type
_entity_poly.pdbx_seq_one_letter_code
_entity_poly.pdbx_strand_id
1 'polypeptide(L)'
;MKNWEYNELLNAIQEAYEELLDEERGYRYAIAKLADEFDNLGKIEDVIVDTAIGEIAVDHNIVFVGRIEGIIKRLSMLNPQEAEGELTVEEIKDLSRRINNVIEGLKNIKVAYKTSIE
;
A
#
# COMPACT_ATOMS: atom_id res chain seq x y z
N MET A 1 4.53 1.49 -17.16
CA MET A 1 3.61 0.42 -16.72
C MET A 1 2.86 -0.15 -17.92
N LYS A 2 2.56 -1.45 -17.90
CA LYS A 2 2.07 -2.16 -19.10
C LYS A 2 0.57 -2.03 -19.34
N ASN A 3 -0.21 -2.03 -18.26
CA ASN A 3 -1.67 -2.14 -18.31
C ASN A 3 -2.39 -1.03 -17.53
N TRP A 4 -1.63 -0.14 -16.89
CA TRP A 4 -2.14 0.82 -15.94
C TRP A 4 -1.40 2.14 -16.07
N GLU A 5 -2.12 3.25 -15.95
CA GLU A 5 -1.52 4.55 -15.63
C GLU A 5 -1.39 4.74 -14.10
N TYR A 6 -0.49 5.62 -13.65
CA TYR A 6 -0.18 5.77 -12.22
C TYR A 6 -1.42 6.12 -11.39
N ASN A 7 -2.15 7.15 -11.80
CA ASN A 7 -3.36 7.57 -11.10
C ASN A 7 -4.52 6.58 -11.30
N GLU A 8 -4.55 5.87 -12.42
CA GLU A 8 -5.57 4.86 -12.70
C GLU A 8 -5.46 3.69 -11.72
N LEU A 9 -4.25 3.16 -11.50
CA LEU A 9 -4.02 2.08 -10.55
C LEU A 9 -4.35 2.50 -9.11
N LEU A 10 -4.01 3.73 -8.73
CA LEU A 10 -4.33 4.25 -7.40
C LEU A 10 -5.83 4.38 -7.17
N ASN A 11 -6.54 4.92 -8.15
CA ASN A 11 -7.99 5.05 -8.07
C ASN A 11 -8.65 3.67 -8.05
N ALA A 12 -8.20 2.73 -8.87
CA ALA A 12 -8.74 1.37 -8.90
C ALA A 12 -8.61 0.65 -7.55
N ILE A 13 -7.47 0.81 -6.86
CA ILE A 13 -7.27 0.23 -5.52
C ILE A 13 -8.20 0.89 -4.49
N GLN A 14 -8.37 2.22 -4.56
CA GLN A 14 -9.25 2.95 -3.65
C GLN A 14 -10.72 2.58 -3.87
N GLU A 15 -11.18 2.50 -5.12
CA GLU A 15 -12.54 2.08 -5.48
C GLU A 15 -12.80 0.65 -4.99
N ALA A 16 -11.89 -0.29 -5.28
CA ALA A 16 -11.99 -1.66 -4.79
C ALA A 16 -12.01 -1.72 -3.25
N TYR A 17 -11.25 -0.86 -2.57
CA TYR A 17 -11.26 -0.79 -1.11
C TYR A 17 -12.64 -0.39 -0.57
N GLU A 18 -13.24 0.66 -1.15
CA GLU A 18 -14.56 1.15 -0.77
C GLU A 18 -15.65 0.09 -1.00
N GLU A 19 -15.62 -0.58 -2.15
CA GLU A 19 -16.53 -1.70 -2.44
C GLU A 19 -16.38 -2.85 -1.42
N LEU A 20 -15.15 -3.18 -1.02
CA LEU A 20 -14.89 -4.20 -0.01
C LEU A 20 -15.33 -3.78 1.40
N LEU A 21 -15.38 -2.48 1.70
CA LEU A 21 -15.92 -1.97 2.97
C LEU A 21 -17.44 -2.13 3.03
N ASP A 22 -18.14 -1.99 1.90
CA ASP A 22 -19.58 -2.22 1.78
C ASP A 22 -19.99 -3.69 2.03
N GLU A 23 -19.05 -4.64 1.94
CA GLU A 23 -19.29 -6.04 2.33
C GLU A 23 -19.43 -6.24 3.86
N GLU A 24 -19.16 -5.21 4.68
CA GLU A 24 -19.21 -5.24 6.15
C GLU A 24 -18.32 -6.32 6.81
N ARG A 25 -17.28 -6.80 6.11
CA ARG A 25 -16.32 -7.80 6.62
C ARG A 25 -15.13 -7.21 7.36
N GLY A 26 -15.04 -5.88 7.38
CA GLY A 26 -14.02 -5.11 8.07
C GLY A 26 -12.72 -4.91 7.29
N TYR A 27 -11.98 -3.85 7.64
CA TYR A 27 -10.75 -3.39 6.97
C TYR A 27 -9.67 -4.47 6.80
N ARG A 28 -9.57 -5.44 7.74
CA ARG A 28 -8.65 -6.58 7.65
C ARG A 28 -8.87 -7.44 6.42
N TYR A 29 -10.14 -7.74 6.18
CA TYR A 29 -10.55 -8.54 5.03
C TYR A 29 -10.32 -7.76 3.75
N ALA A 30 -10.70 -6.48 3.72
CA ALA A 30 -10.52 -5.62 2.57
C ALA A 30 -9.03 -5.49 2.17
N ILE A 31 -8.13 -5.20 3.11
CA ILE A 31 -6.68 -5.14 2.86
C ILE A 31 -6.14 -6.48 2.33
N ALA A 32 -6.59 -7.60 2.88
CA ALA A 32 -6.18 -8.93 2.42
C ALA A 32 -6.70 -9.26 1.02
N LYS A 33 -7.86 -8.71 0.63
CA LYS A 33 -8.44 -8.88 -0.70
C LYS A 33 -7.77 -8.01 -1.75
N LEU A 34 -7.53 -6.73 -1.48
CA LEU A 34 -6.74 -5.85 -2.36
C LEU A 34 -5.36 -6.46 -2.65
N ALA A 35 -4.74 -6.98 -1.61
CA ALA A 35 -3.47 -7.67 -1.65
C ALA A 35 -3.42 -8.92 -2.56
N ASP A 36 -4.55 -9.59 -2.75
CA ASP A 36 -4.70 -10.81 -3.56
C ASP A 36 -5.11 -10.44 -5.00
N GLU A 37 -5.96 -9.42 -5.14
CA GLU A 37 -6.50 -8.96 -6.41
C GLU A 37 -5.47 -8.20 -7.26
N PHE A 38 -4.62 -7.39 -6.63
CA PHE A 38 -3.60 -6.57 -7.30
C PHE A 38 -2.19 -7.18 -7.20
N ASP A 39 -2.08 -8.51 -7.10
CA ASP A 39 -0.79 -9.21 -6.99
C ASP A 39 -0.13 -9.46 -8.35
N ASN A 40 1.20 -9.37 -8.40
CA ASN A 40 2.05 -9.63 -9.58
C ASN A 40 1.69 -8.84 -10.85
N LEU A 41 1.40 -7.54 -10.72
CA LEU A 41 1.07 -6.66 -11.85
C LEU A 41 2.31 -6.20 -12.62
N GLY A 42 3.47 -6.23 -11.98
CA GLY A 42 4.72 -5.73 -12.52
C GLY A 42 5.52 -5.02 -11.44
N LYS A 43 6.83 -4.89 -11.62
CA LYS A 43 7.71 -4.42 -10.54
C LYS A 43 7.31 -3.04 -10.00
N ILE A 44 6.95 -2.11 -10.89
CA ILE A 44 6.57 -0.74 -10.50
C ILE A 44 5.12 -0.71 -10.05
N GLU A 45 4.24 -1.44 -10.72
CA GLU A 45 2.85 -1.62 -10.32
C GLU A 45 2.73 -2.18 -8.89
N ASP A 46 3.47 -3.24 -8.57
CA ASP A 46 3.47 -3.88 -7.24
C ASP A 46 3.93 -2.92 -6.13
N VAL A 47 4.86 -2.01 -6.45
CA VAL A 47 5.31 -0.95 -5.53
C VAL A 47 4.22 0.08 -5.29
N ILE A 48 3.48 0.46 -6.34
CA ILE A 48 2.35 1.38 -6.25
C ILE A 48 1.22 0.74 -5.43
N VAL A 49 0.93 -0.54 -5.66
CA VAL A 49 -0.05 -1.34 -4.90
C VAL A 49 0.32 -1.37 -3.42
N ASP A 50 1.56 -1.72 -3.10
CA ASP A 50 2.03 -1.74 -1.71
C ASP A 50 1.99 -0.37 -1.04
N THR A 51 2.22 0.69 -1.81
CA THR A 51 2.12 2.07 -1.31
C THR A 51 0.67 2.39 -0.95
N ALA A 52 -0.28 2.15 -1.85
CA ALA A 52 -1.69 2.43 -1.62
C ALA A 52 -2.27 1.60 -0.46
N ILE A 53 -1.98 0.28 -0.42
CA ILE A 53 -2.39 -0.58 0.69
C ILE A 53 -1.72 -0.13 2.01
N GLY A 54 -0.47 0.32 1.94
CA GLY A 54 0.25 0.86 3.08
C GLY A 54 -0.40 2.11 3.65
N GLU A 55 -0.89 3.02 2.82
CA GLU A 55 -1.62 4.22 3.26
C GLU A 55 -2.92 3.85 3.98
N ILE A 56 -3.72 2.94 3.40
CA ILE A 56 -4.94 2.40 4.04
C ILE A 56 -4.59 1.78 5.40
N ALA A 57 -3.52 0.99 5.45
CA ALA A 57 -3.09 0.35 6.69
C ALA A 57 -2.62 1.35 7.75
N VAL A 58 -2.04 2.48 7.35
CA VAL A 58 -1.65 3.56 8.27
C VAL A 58 -2.86 4.15 8.98
N ASP A 59 -3.94 4.38 8.25
CA ASP A 59 -5.15 5.01 8.78
C ASP A 59 -5.93 4.11 9.76
N HIS A 60 -5.87 2.79 9.56
CA HIS A 60 -6.60 1.84 10.40
C HIS A 60 -5.82 1.34 11.63
N ASN A 61 -4.59 1.83 11.84
CA ASN A 61 -3.76 1.68 13.05
C ASN A 61 -3.54 0.23 13.53
N ILE A 62 -3.83 -0.75 12.68
CA ILE A 62 -3.81 -2.16 12.99
C ILE A 62 -3.51 -2.87 11.64
N VAL A 63 -2.63 -3.88 11.66
CA VAL A 63 -2.87 -5.33 11.41
C VAL A 63 -1.70 -5.99 10.69
N PHE A 64 -1.42 -7.25 11.11
CA PHE A 64 -0.52 -8.22 10.49
C PHE A 64 0.91 -7.73 10.35
N VAL A 65 1.68 -7.90 11.43
CA VAL A 65 3.13 -7.70 11.48
C VAL A 65 3.82 -8.25 10.22
N GLY A 66 3.44 -9.47 9.77
CA GLY A 66 4.02 -10.06 8.57
C GLY A 66 3.72 -9.33 7.25
N ARG A 67 2.51 -8.79 7.06
CA ARG A 67 2.17 -8.02 5.85
C ARG A 67 2.84 -6.66 5.87
N ILE A 68 2.83 -5.99 7.02
CA ILE A 68 3.49 -4.69 7.22
C ILE A 68 5.00 -4.81 7.01
N GLU A 69 5.65 -5.83 7.57
CA GLU A 69 7.08 -6.08 7.36
C GLU A 69 7.41 -6.33 5.88
N GLY A 70 6.54 -7.07 5.17
CA GLY A 70 6.65 -7.28 3.73
C GLY A 70 6.59 -5.98 2.92
N ILE A 71 5.58 -5.14 3.19
CA ILE A 71 5.41 -3.82 2.55
C ILE A 71 6.62 -2.93 2.85
N ILE A 72 6.99 -2.76 4.13
CA ILE A 72 8.15 -1.93 4.51
C ILE A 72 9.41 -2.42 3.80
N LYS A 73 9.65 -3.74 3.74
CA LYS A 73 10.82 -4.31 3.09
C LYS A 73 10.85 -3.99 1.60
N ARG A 74 9.75 -4.22 0.87
CA ARG A 74 9.69 -3.97 -0.57
C ARG A 74 9.82 -2.48 -0.89
N LEU A 75 9.07 -1.63 -0.19
CA LEU A 75 9.12 -0.19 -0.39
C LEU A 75 10.50 0.41 -0.06
N SER A 76 11.18 -0.08 0.98
CA SER A 76 12.53 0.39 1.34
C SER A 76 13.61 -0.03 0.34
N MET A 77 13.33 -0.99 -0.54
CA MET A 77 14.26 -1.48 -1.56
C MET A 77 14.12 -0.76 -2.91
N LEU A 78 13.07 0.06 -3.09
CA LEU A 78 12.87 0.78 -4.34
C LEU A 78 14.02 1.76 -4.58
N ASN A 79 14.69 1.62 -5.72
CA ASN A 79 15.51 2.69 -6.26
C ASN A 79 14.65 3.50 -7.25
N PRO A 80 14.43 4.82 -7.05
CA PRO A 80 13.62 5.64 -7.94
C PRO A 80 14.02 5.57 -9.43
N GLN A 81 15.29 5.28 -9.73
CA GLN A 81 15.78 5.08 -11.10
C GLN A 81 15.14 3.87 -11.79
N GLU A 82 14.69 2.88 -11.03
CA GLU A 82 14.03 1.68 -11.57
C GLU A 82 12.64 2.00 -12.12
N ALA A 83 12.05 3.12 -11.71
CA ALA A 83 10.77 3.63 -12.23
C ALA A 83 10.95 4.54 -13.45
N GLU A 84 12.18 4.90 -13.83
CA GLU A 84 12.44 5.71 -15.02
C GLU A 84 12.03 4.95 -16.28
N GLY A 85 11.24 5.60 -17.13
CA GLY A 85 10.68 5.00 -18.34
C GLY A 85 9.34 4.29 -18.12
N GLU A 86 8.95 4.06 -16.86
CA GLU A 86 7.61 3.58 -16.50
C GLU A 86 6.71 4.67 -15.94
N LEU A 87 7.31 5.64 -15.25
CA LEU A 87 6.65 6.79 -14.63
C LEU A 87 7.32 8.09 -15.08
N THR A 88 6.57 9.18 -15.04
CA THR A 88 7.09 10.53 -15.21
C THR A 88 7.88 10.98 -13.98
N VAL A 89 8.72 12.01 -14.15
CA VAL A 89 9.51 12.58 -13.04
C VAL A 89 8.63 13.09 -11.90
N GLU A 90 7.44 13.61 -12.22
CA GLU A 90 6.49 14.10 -11.21
C GLU A 90 5.87 12.94 -10.43
N GLU A 91 5.47 11.87 -11.11
CA GLU A 91 4.94 10.66 -10.48
C GLU A 91 5.99 9.94 -9.62
N ILE A 92 7.24 9.88 -10.06
CA ILE A 92 8.34 9.31 -9.26
C ILE A 92 8.53 10.11 -7.96
N LYS A 93 8.47 11.45 -8.03
CA LYS A 93 8.57 12.30 -6.84
C LYS A 93 7.39 12.10 -5.91
N ASP A 94 6.17 12.00 -6.47
CA ASP A 94 4.98 11.76 -5.68
C ASP A 94 5.00 10.38 -5.01
N LEU A 95 5.30 9.33 -5.77
CA LEU A 95 5.44 7.96 -5.27
C LEU A 95 6.50 7.88 -4.16
N SER A 96 7.66 8.50 -4.37
CA SER A 96 8.73 8.53 -3.35
C SER A 96 8.27 9.21 -2.06
N ARG A 97 7.52 10.32 -2.17
CA ARG A 97 6.94 11.01 -1.01
C ARG A 97 5.95 10.11 -0.26
N ARG A 98 5.04 9.45 -0.99
CA ARG A 98 4.04 8.55 -0.42
C ARG A 98 4.68 7.34 0.27
N ILE A 99 5.66 6.72 -0.37
CA ILE A 99 6.45 5.62 0.21
C ILE A 99 7.08 6.03 1.55
N ASN A 100 7.70 7.22 1.61
CA ASN A 100 8.30 7.69 2.86
C ASN A 100 7.24 7.88 3.96
N ASN A 101 6.10 8.47 3.62
CA ASN A 101 4.99 8.64 4.57
C ASN A 101 4.46 7.28 5.07
N VAL A 102 4.28 6.31 4.18
CA VAL A 102 3.85 4.95 4.52
C VAL A 102 4.86 4.28 5.44
N ILE A 103 6.14 4.29 5.09
CA ILE A 103 7.19 3.66 5.91
C ILE A 103 7.25 4.30 7.30
N GLU A 104 7.18 5.63 7.38
CA GLU A 104 7.19 6.36 8.65
C GLU A 104 5.94 6.05 9.49
N GLY A 105 4.76 6.12 8.87
CA GLY A 105 3.48 5.78 9.49
C GLY A 105 3.50 4.35 10.05
N LEU A 106 3.81 3.36 9.21
CA LEU A 106 3.84 1.95 9.59
C LEU A 106 4.88 1.64 10.70
N LYS A 107 6.03 2.34 10.72
CA LYS A 107 7.02 2.22 11.80
C LYS A 107 6.50 2.78 13.12
N ASN A 108 5.75 3.87 13.08
CA ASN A 108 5.16 4.53 14.25
C ASN A 108 3.92 3.80 14.80
N ILE A 109 3.27 2.98 13.96
CA ILE A 109 2.14 2.12 14.36
C ILE A 109 2.56 0.99 15.29
N LYS A 110 3.88 0.79 15.55
CA LYS A 110 4.44 -0.31 16.35
C LYS A 110 3.66 -0.54 17.66
N VAL A 111 2.68 -1.42 17.51
CA VAL A 111 1.97 -2.22 18.49
C VAL A 111 1.35 -1.37 19.61
N ALA A 112 0.16 -0.83 19.34
CA ALA A 112 -0.89 -0.86 20.36
C ALA A 112 -1.09 -2.35 20.74
N TYR A 113 -0.23 -2.87 21.61
CA TYR A 113 -0.61 -3.98 22.47
C TYR A 113 -1.89 -3.47 23.09
N LYS A 114 -3.00 -4.12 22.77
CA LYS A 114 -4.24 -3.89 23.47
C LYS A 114 -3.96 -4.24 24.93
N THR A 115 -3.45 -3.29 25.73
CA THR A 115 -3.69 -3.25 27.18
C THR A 115 -5.12 -2.82 27.36
N SER A 116 -6.03 -3.69 26.93
CA SER A 116 -7.42 -3.72 27.36
C SER A 116 -7.84 -5.18 27.22
N ILE A 117 -7.21 -6.01 28.06
CA ILE A 117 -7.98 -7.00 28.79
C ILE A 117 -8.78 -6.15 29.79
N GLU A 118 -10.03 -5.90 29.49
CA GLU A 118 -11.10 -5.77 30.48
C GLU A 118 -12.31 -6.56 29.96
#